data_AF-A0A382PMF7-F1
#
_entry.id   AF-A0A382PMF7-F1
#
_cell.length_a   1.000
_cell.length_b   1.000
_cell.length_c   1.000
_cell.angle_alpha   90.00
_cell.angle_beta   90.00
_cell.angle_gamma   90.00
#
_symmetry.space_group_name_H-M   'P 1'
#
loop_
_entity.id
_entity.type
_entity.pdbx_description
1 polymer ?
#
loop_
_entity_poly.entity_id
_entity_poly.type
_entity_poly.pdbx_seq_one_letter_code
_entity_poly.pdbx_strand_id
1 'polypeptide(L)'
;MPHIVDWPGRLKEMADFVGLGDKDLAVIKETSSVVLDNADDLTAAVYDNFLKFPESRKFFLNENGEVDDVRLDRRKHSLARWLRGSVDFKIDEDYPIRVLATGIVHSHPPVHRAHLGSIPSRFMIGTMSFTQTALADLLHRAIK
;
A
#
# COMPACT_ATOMS: atom_id res chain seq x y z
N MET A 1 30.42 -17.00 1.27
CA MET A 1 29.60 -16.73 0.07
C MET A 1 28.33 -16.04 0.54
N PRO A 2 27.92 -14.91 -0.03
CA PRO A 2 26.60 -14.38 0.27
C PRO A 2 25.57 -15.40 -0.22
N HIS A 3 24.69 -15.87 0.67
CA HIS A 3 23.61 -16.77 0.29
C HIS A 3 22.69 -16.02 -0.67
N ILE A 4 22.43 -16.59 -1.86
CA ILE A 4 21.38 -16.08 -2.75
C ILE A 4 20.07 -16.23 -1.96
N VAL A 5 19.39 -15.10 -1.74
CA VAL A 5 18.10 -15.10 -1.03
C VAL A 5 17.04 -15.62 -1.98
N ASP A 6 16.38 -16.72 -1.61
CA ASP A 6 15.17 -17.20 -2.28
C ASP A 6 13.98 -16.31 -1.91
N TRP A 7 13.82 -15.22 -2.65
CA TRP A 7 12.72 -14.28 -2.47
C TRP A 7 11.33 -14.88 -2.77
N PRO A 8 11.14 -15.65 -3.86
CA PRO A 8 9.88 -16.35 -4.10
C PRO A 8 9.50 -17.29 -2.95
N GLY A 9 10.44 -18.12 -2.48
CA GLY A 9 10.20 -19.06 -1.39
C GLY A 9 9.77 -18.35 -0.10
N ARG A 10 10.45 -17.26 0.28
CA ARG A 10 10.06 -16.44 1.44
C ARG A 10 8.68 -15.81 1.31
N LEU A 11 8.33 -15.31 0.12
CA LEU A 11 6.99 -14.77 -0.10
C LEU A 11 5.93 -15.86 -0.03
N LYS A 12 6.22 -17.06 -0.54
CA LYS A 12 5.32 -18.20 -0.42
C LYS A 12 5.08 -18.58 1.04
N GLU A 13 6.12 -18.66 1.87
CA GLU A 13 5.99 -18.90 3.31
C GLU A 13 5.08 -17.85 3.98
N MET A 14 5.22 -16.57 3.59
CA MET A 14 4.36 -15.50 4.09
C MET A 14 2.91 -15.62 3.62
N ALA A 15 2.68 -16.00 2.36
CA ALA A 15 1.35 -16.25 1.81
C ALA A 15 0.67 -17.41 2.55
N ASP A 16 1.39 -18.52 2.75
CA ASP A 16 0.92 -19.68 3.50
C ASP A 16 0.60 -19.30 4.96
N PHE A 17 1.44 -18.48 5.61
CA PHE A 17 1.22 -18.00 6.97
C PHE A 17 -0.07 -17.18 7.14
N VAL A 18 -0.42 -16.34 6.16
CA VAL A 18 -1.65 -15.54 6.19
C VAL A 18 -2.86 -16.27 5.58
N GLY A 19 -2.69 -17.52 5.17
CA GLY A 19 -3.74 -18.34 4.56
C GLY A 19 -4.13 -17.91 3.14
N LEU A 20 -3.25 -17.21 2.42
CA LEU A 20 -3.48 -16.77 1.05
C LEU A 20 -3.13 -17.89 0.06
N GLY A 21 -4.14 -18.63 -0.39
CA GLY A 21 -4.00 -19.71 -1.37
C GLY A 21 -4.63 -19.40 -2.73
N ASP A 22 -4.61 -20.37 -3.64
CA ASP A 22 -5.13 -20.22 -5.01
C ASP A 22 -6.61 -19.82 -5.07
N LYS A 23 -7.43 -20.28 -4.11
CA LYS A 23 -8.84 -19.90 -4.00
C LYS A 23 -9.00 -18.42 -3.66
N ASP A 24 -8.17 -17.92 -2.74
CA ASP A 24 -8.19 -16.52 -2.33
C ASP A 24 -7.69 -15.62 -3.47
N LEU A 25 -6.66 -16.05 -4.20
CA LEU A 25 -6.18 -15.36 -5.41
C LEU A 25 -7.27 -15.30 -6.50
N ALA A 26 -8.04 -16.36 -6.68
CA ALA A 26 -9.17 -16.36 -7.61
C ALA A 26 -10.26 -15.35 -7.17
N VAL A 27 -10.60 -15.30 -5.89
CA VAL A 27 -11.56 -14.32 -5.34
C VAL A 27 -11.05 -12.89 -5.49
N ILE A 28 -9.76 -12.63 -5.24
CA ILE A 28 -9.15 -11.32 -5.48
C ILE A 28 -9.31 -10.92 -6.95
N LYS A 29 -9.10 -11.87 -7.88
CA LYS A 29 -9.22 -11.59 -9.31
C LYS A 29 -10.68 -11.34 -9.72
N GLU A 30 -11.62 -12.14 -9.24
CA GLU A 30 -13.06 -11.99 -9.51
C GLU A 30 -13.61 -10.66 -8.99
N THR A 31 -13.13 -10.20 -7.84
CA THR A 31 -13.56 -8.93 -7.21
C THR A 31 -12.76 -7.71 -7.66
N SER A 32 -11.76 -7.91 -8.52
CA SER A 32 -10.81 -6.86 -8.92
C SER A 32 -11.50 -5.66 -9.58
N SER A 33 -12.49 -5.87 -10.46
CA SER A 33 -13.19 -4.77 -11.13
C SER A 33 -13.86 -3.83 -10.13
N VAL A 34 -14.58 -4.37 -9.14
CA VAL A 34 -15.23 -3.58 -8.08
C VAL A 34 -14.22 -2.72 -7.34
N VAL A 35 -13.05 -3.27 -7.00
CA VAL A 35 -11.98 -2.52 -6.32
C VAL A 35 -11.38 -1.46 -7.25
N LEU A 36 -11.12 -1.79 -8.51
CA LEU A 36 -10.45 -0.92 -9.46
C LEU A 36 -11.31 0.26 -9.94
N ASP A 37 -12.62 0.07 -10.05
CA ASP A 37 -13.58 1.11 -10.37
C ASP A 37 -13.69 2.15 -9.25
N ASN A 38 -13.27 1.80 -8.03
CA ASN A 38 -13.29 2.64 -6.84
C ASN A 38 -11.87 3.01 -6.35
N ALA A 39 -10.83 2.75 -7.15
CA ALA A 39 -9.44 2.92 -6.71
C ALA A 39 -9.11 4.36 -6.29
N ASP A 40 -9.60 5.35 -7.04
CA ASP A 40 -9.30 6.75 -6.76
C ASP A 40 -9.92 7.19 -5.43
N ASP A 41 -11.18 6.82 -5.17
CA ASP A 41 -11.86 7.10 -3.89
C ASP A 41 -11.21 6.38 -2.71
N LEU A 42 -10.87 5.09 -2.87
CA LEU A 42 -10.17 4.31 -1.85
C LEU A 42 -8.83 4.94 -1.47
N THR A 43 -8.05 5.34 -2.48
CA THR A 43 -6.74 5.95 -2.22
C THR A 43 -6.86 7.37 -1.66
N ALA A 44 -7.84 8.16 -2.12
CA ALA A 44 -8.11 9.46 -1.55
C ALA A 44 -8.44 9.36 -0.05
N ALA A 45 -9.31 8.42 0.33
CA ALA A 45 -9.70 8.20 1.73
C ALA A 45 -8.51 7.90 2.65
N VAL A 46 -7.50 7.16 2.17
CA VAL A 46 -6.26 6.88 2.91
C VAL A 46 -5.50 8.17 3.21
N TYR A 47 -5.27 9.01 2.20
CA TYR A 47 -4.53 10.25 2.36
C TYR A 47 -5.32 11.27 3.18
N ASP A 48 -6.62 11.38 2.97
CA ASP A 48 -7.48 12.26 3.75
C ASP A 48 -7.48 11.84 5.23
N ASN A 49 -7.37 10.54 5.51
CA ASN A 49 -7.20 10.03 6.87
C ASN A 49 -5.85 10.43 7.48
N PHE A 50 -4.74 10.37 6.71
CA PHE A 50 -3.44 10.83 7.20
C PHE A 50 -3.43 12.31 7.58
N LEU A 51 -4.15 13.15 6.83
CA LEU A 51 -4.18 14.60 7.08
C LEU A 51 -4.93 14.99 8.37
N LYS A 52 -5.75 14.09 8.93
CA LYS A 52 -6.47 14.33 10.20
C LYS A 52 -5.56 14.34 11.42
N PHE A 53 -4.39 13.70 11.36
CA PHE A 53 -3.52 13.51 12.52
C PHE A 53 -2.16 14.17 12.30
N PRO A 54 -1.67 15.03 13.22
CA PRO A 54 -0.41 15.79 13.03
C PRO A 54 0.80 14.90 12.70
N GLU A 55 0.94 13.76 13.37
CA GLU A 55 2.10 12.87 13.24
C GLU A 55 2.18 12.15 11.88
N SER A 56 1.05 11.95 11.19
CA SER A 56 1.02 11.44 9.82
C SER A 56 0.98 12.58 8.80
N ARG A 57 0.30 13.68 9.12
CA ARG A 57 0.18 14.85 8.24
C ARG A 57 1.52 15.46 7.90
N LYS A 58 2.49 15.47 8.83
CA LYS A 58 3.81 16.09 8.64
C LYS A 58 4.57 15.63 7.38
N PHE A 59 4.31 14.41 6.91
CA PHE A 59 4.95 13.87 5.69
C PHE A 59 4.41 14.50 4.39
N PHE A 60 3.30 15.23 4.48
CA PHE A 60 2.58 15.84 3.36
C PHE A 60 2.56 17.36 3.43
N LEU A 61 3.40 17.95 4.28
CA LEU A 61 3.53 19.41 4.38
C LEU A 61 4.63 19.95 3.47
N ASN A 62 4.45 21.19 3.02
CA ASN A 62 5.48 22.01 2.39
C ASN A 62 6.35 22.70 3.46
N GLU A 63 7.32 23.50 3.03
CA GLU A 63 8.25 24.21 3.92
C GLU A 63 7.57 25.25 4.83
N ASN A 64 6.39 25.73 4.44
CA ASN A 64 5.57 26.67 5.22
C ASN A 64 4.68 25.95 6.24
N GLY A 65 4.68 24.61 6.28
CA GLY A 65 3.81 23.82 7.15
C GLY A 65 2.38 23.66 6.64
N GLU A 66 2.09 24.08 5.41
CA GLU A 66 0.79 23.86 4.74
C GLU A 66 0.80 22.54 3.96
N VAL A 67 -0.37 22.02 3.61
CA VAL A 67 -0.46 20.78 2.80
C VAL A 67 0.13 21.02 1.41
N ASP A 68 1.04 20.14 0.99
CA ASP A 68 1.60 20.13 -0.36
C ASP A 68 0.64 19.35 -1.28
N ASP A 69 -0.34 20.05 -1.86
CA ASP A 69 -1.40 19.44 -2.69
C ASP A 69 -0.84 18.71 -3.91
N VAL A 70 0.21 19.26 -4.54
CA VAL A 70 0.87 18.63 -5.70
C VAL A 70 1.50 17.30 -5.31
N ARG A 71 2.16 17.25 -4.14
CA ARG A 71 2.72 16.01 -3.61
C ARG A 71 1.62 15.04 -3.23
N LEU A 72 0.56 15.52 -2.56
CA LEU A 72 -0.55 14.69 -2.13
C LEU A 72 -1.21 13.99 -3.33
N ASP A 73 -1.49 14.75 -4.39
CA ASP A 73 -2.07 14.24 -5.62
C ASP A 73 -1.19 13.17 -6.27
N ARG A 74 0.12 13.43 -6.43
CA ARG A 74 1.07 12.43 -6.95
C ARG A 74 1.12 11.15 -6.11
N ARG A 75 0.91 11.26 -4.79
CA ARG A 75 0.91 10.13 -3.88
C ARG A 75 -0.39 9.33 -3.97
N LYS A 76 -1.54 9.98 -4.10
CA LYS A 76 -2.83 9.36 -4.44
C LYS A 76 -2.70 8.51 -5.72
N HIS A 77 -2.18 9.09 -6.80
CA HIS A 77 -1.92 8.38 -8.06
C HIS A 77 -0.93 7.21 -7.92
N SER A 78 0.14 7.39 -7.14
CA SER A 78 1.13 6.34 -6.90
C SER A 78 0.52 5.15 -6.16
N LEU A 79 -0.33 5.41 -5.16
CA LEU A 79 -1.03 4.37 -4.41
C LEU A 79 -2.07 3.68 -5.30
N ALA A 80 -2.80 4.41 -6.15
CA ALA A 80 -3.78 3.81 -7.06
C ALA A 80 -3.10 2.88 -8.08
N ARG A 81 -1.94 3.28 -8.60
CA ARG A 81 -1.10 2.40 -9.45
C ARG A 81 -0.62 1.18 -8.69
N TRP A 82 -0.22 1.35 -7.42
CA TRP A 82 0.18 0.23 -6.58
C TRP A 82 -1.00 -0.72 -6.36
N LEU A 83 -2.20 -0.22 -6.05
CA LEU A 83 -3.41 -1.03 -5.91
C LEU A 83 -3.71 -1.82 -7.19
N ARG A 84 -3.67 -1.17 -8.35
CA ARG A 84 -3.82 -1.82 -9.67
C ARG A 84 -2.84 -2.96 -9.88
N GLY A 85 -1.56 -2.72 -9.62
CA GLY A 85 -0.56 -3.77 -9.71
C GLY A 85 -0.72 -4.86 -8.65
N SER A 86 -1.40 -4.59 -7.54
CA SER A 86 -1.58 -5.54 -6.43
C SER A 86 -2.81 -6.43 -6.60
N VAL A 87 -3.80 -6.07 -7.42
CA VAL A 87 -4.93 -6.96 -7.74
C VAL A 87 -4.62 -7.95 -8.87
N ASP A 88 -3.70 -7.58 -9.75
CA ASP A 88 -3.24 -8.43 -10.86
C ASP A 88 -1.97 -9.23 -10.54
N PHE A 89 -1.54 -9.23 -9.28
CA PHE A 89 -0.26 -9.82 -8.93
C PHE A 89 -0.25 -11.34 -9.04
N LYS A 90 0.93 -11.87 -9.29
CA LYS A 90 1.24 -13.29 -9.15
C LYS A 90 2.28 -13.42 -8.05
N ILE A 91 2.22 -14.52 -7.30
CA ILE A 91 3.32 -14.91 -6.40
C ILE A 91 4.42 -15.45 -7.31
N ASP A 92 5.20 -14.54 -7.88
CA ASP A 92 6.29 -14.80 -8.81
C ASP A 92 7.59 -14.11 -8.34
N GLU A 93 8.63 -14.12 -9.17
CA GLU A 93 9.95 -13.62 -8.80
C GLU A 93 10.00 -12.09 -8.62
N ASP A 94 9.12 -11.35 -9.30
CA ASP A 94 9.15 -9.89 -9.31
C ASP A 94 8.36 -9.26 -8.16
N TYR A 95 7.28 -9.91 -7.72
CA TYR A 95 6.42 -9.36 -6.68
C TYR A 95 7.13 -9.14 -5.32
N PRO A 96 7.94 -10.08 -4.79
CA PRO A 96 8.71 -9.85 -3.57
C PRO A 96 9.61 -8.61 -3.66
N ILE A 97 10.23 -8.39 -4.82
CA ILE A 97 11.13 -7.25 -5.07
C ILE A 97 10.32 -5.95 -5.06
N ARG A 98 9.13 -5.93 -5.63
CA ARG A 98 8.23 -4.77 -5.59
C ARG A 98 7.78 -4.43 -4.16
N VAL A 99 7.45 -5.44 -3.34
CA VAL A 99 7.09 -5.24 -1.93
C VAL A 99 8.30 -4.72 -1.14
N LEU A 100 9.49 -5.29 -1.37
CA LEU A 100 10.74 -4.83 -0.77
C LEU A 100 11.06 -3.37 -1.14
N ALA A 101 10.96 -3.01 -2.42
CA ALA A 101 11.18 -1.65 -2.89
C ALA A 101 10.21 -0.66 -2.20
N THR A 102 8.95 -1.07 -2.01
CA THR A 102 7.97 -0.28 -1.25
C THR A 102 8.41 -0.12 0.21
N GLY A 103 8.88 -1.19 0.87
CA GLY A 103 9.41 -1.11 2.23
C GLY A 103 10.62 -0.18 2.34
N ILE A 104 11.55 -0.24 1.39
CA ILE A 104 12.75 0.61 1.37
C ILE A 104 12.38 2.09 1.31
N VAL A 105 11.46 2.51 0.44
CA VAL A 105 11.12 3.94 0.32
C VAL A 105 10.40 4.52 1.53
N HIS A 106 9.78 3.68 2.37
CA HIS A 106 9.16 4.10 3.64
C HIS A 106 10.16 4.06 4.80
N SER A 107 11.10 3.12 4.79
CA SER A 107 12.13 2.99 5.83
C SER A 107 13.33 3.92 5.63
N HIS A 108 13.69 4.22 4.38
CA HIS A 108 14.86 5.00 4.00
C HIS A 108 14.44 6.07 2.97
N PRO A 109 13.86 7.19 3.42
CA PRO A 109 13.42 8.24 2.51
C PRO A 109 14.61 8.79 1.70
N PRO A 110 14.39 9.21 0.44
CA PRO A 110 15.44 9.79 -0.39
C PRO A 110 16.00 11.08 0.21
N VAL A 111 17.22 11.47 -0.18
CA VAL A 111 17.99 12.60 0.41
C VAL A 111 17.17 13.89 0.57
N HIS A 112 16.40 14.28 -0.44
CA HIS A 112 15.55 15.48 -0.40
C HIS A 112 14.42 15.43 0.66
N ARG A 113 14.21 14.28 1.32
CA ARG A 113 13.23 14.04 2.39
C ARG A 113 13.85 13.36 3.62
N ALA A 114 15.17 13.25 3.71
CA ALA A 114 15.84 12.60 4.83
C ALA A 114 15.48 13.25 6.20
N HIS A 115 15.23 14.56 6.20
CA HIS A 115 14.82 15.33 7.39
C HIS A 115 13.46 14.88 7.98
N LEU A 116 12.61 14.22 7.21
CA LEU A 116 11.33 13.70 7.70
C LEU A 116 11.48 12.37 8.47
N GLY A 117 12.62 11.70 8.31
CA GLY A 117 12.86 10.37 8.87
C GLY A 117 12.01 9.27 8.25
N SER A 118 12.25 8.04 8.72
CA SER A 118 11.47 6.86 8.32
C SER A 118 10.01 6.99 8.74
N ILE A 119 9.10 6.39 7.96
CA ILE A 119 7.70 6.27 8.36
C ILE A 119 7.61 5.30 9.56
N PRO A 120 7.09 5.73 10.72
CA PRO A 120 6.88 4.82 11.85
C PRO A 120 6.01 3.62 11.45
N SER A 121 6.45 2.40 11.78
CA SER A 121 5.77 1.14 11.41
C SER A 121 4.29 1.10 11.83
N ARG A 122 3.94 1.74 12.95
CA ARG A 122 2.54 1.88 13.41
C ARG A 122 1.62 2.53 12.37
N PHE A 123 2.12 3.45 11.54
CA PHE A 123 1.32 4.05 10.48
C PHE A 123 1.16 3.12 9.28
N MET A 124 2.15 2.28 8.98
CA MET A 124 2.00 1.25 7.96
C MET A 124 0.92 0.24 8.37
N ILE A 125 1.00 -0.29 9.59
CA ILE A 125 0.03 -1.25 10.14
C ILE A 125 -1.37 -0.62 10.18
N GLY A 126 -1.51 0.59 10.75
CA GLY A 126 -2.79 1.27 10.83
C GLY A 126 -3.41 1.56 9.46
N THR A 127 -2.60 1.89 8.46
CA THR A 127 -3.08 2.11 7.08
C THR A 127 -3.57 0.83 6.42
N MET A 128 -2.90 -0.29 6.67
CA MET A 128 -3.37 -1.59 6.16
C MET A 128 -4.73 -1.94 6.78
N SER A 129 -4.89 -1.78 8.10
CA SER A 129 -6.18 -2.01 8.76
C SER A 129 -7.28 -1.07 8.26
N PHE A 130 -7.00 0.22 8.11
CA PHE A 130 -7.95 1.18 7.55
C PHE A 130 -8.39 0.80 6.13
N THR A 131 -7.44 0.45 5.27
CA THR A 131 -7.71 0.03 3.89
C THR A 131 -8.52 -1.26 3.85
N GLN A 132 -8.22 -2.23 4.71
CA GLN A 132 -8.97 -3.48 4.83
C GLN A 132 -10.44 -3.23 5.18
N THR A 133 -10.72 -2.34 6.14
CA THR A 133 -12.10 -1.94 6.47
C THR A 133 -12.80 -1.29 5.28
N ALA A 134 -12.14 -0.36 4.59
CA ALA A 134 -12.72 0.32 3.43
C ALA A 134 -13.03 -0.65 2.27
N LEU A 135 -12.15 -1.62 2.03
CA LEU A 135 -12.35 -2.68 1.03
C LEU A 135 -13.50 -3.60 1.43
N ALA A 136 -13.59 -4.00 2.70
CA ALA A 136 -14.68 -4.85 3.20
C ALA A 136 -16.04 -4.18 3.02
N ASP A 137 -16.15 -2.89 3.36
CA ASP A 137 -17.38 -2.10 3.18
C ASP A 137 -17.75 -1.93 1.70
N LEU A 138 -16.76 -1.73 0.83
CA LEU A 138 -16.97 -1.66 -0.61
C LEU A 138 -17.51 -2.99 -1.17
N LEU A 139 -16.82 -4.09 -0.89
CA LEU A 139 -17.18 -5.41 -1.37
C LEU A 139 -18.53 -5.88 -0.81
N HIS A 140 -18.81 -5.60 0.46
CA HIS A 140 -20.10 -5.93 1.07
C HIS A 140 -21.28 -5.21 0.39
N ARG A 141 -21.09 -3.95 -0.03
CA ARG A 141 -22.12 -3.20 -0.77
C ARG A 141 -22.31 -3.72 -2.19
N ALA A 142 -21.25 -4.21 -2.84
CA ALA A 142 -21.32 -4.71 -4.21
C ALA A 142 -21.99 -6.10 -4.35
N ILE A 143 -22.08 -6.86 -3.25
CA ILE A 143 -22.70 -8.20 -3.22
C ILE A 143 -24.20 -8.14 -2.90
N LYS A 144 -24.71 -6.98 -2.46
CA LYS A 144 -26.15 -6.75 -2.25
C LYS A 144 -26.84 -6.33 -3.53
#